data_AF-A0A7J7P641-F1
#
_entry.id   AF-A0A7J7P641-F1
#
_cell.length_a   1.000
_cell.length_b   1.000
_cell.length_c   1.000
_cell.angle_alpha   90.00
_cell.angle_beta   90.00
_cell.angle_gamma   90.00
#
_symmetry.space_group_name_H-M   'P 1'
#
loop_
_entity.id
_entity.type
_entity.pdbx_description
1 polymer ?
#
loop_
_entity_poly.entity_id
_entity_poly.type
_entity_poly.pdbx_seq_one_letter_code
_entity_poly.pdbx_strand_id
1 'polypeptide(L)'
;MVCGIVLNLYHHLCMELKLQLEAFFSCVVLRLAQSRHGASYQQQEVVMEALVNFIRQKTFMVEMYANLDCDITCNNEFEDLSNLLSKSAFPVNCLLSIMRILALDGLIAVIQGMAERIGNGSAILEQVSFNFEEYIPFWTVKCEGYADPFHWVPFIRRRKYIKRRLMIGADHFNRDPKKGLEFL
;
A
#
# COMPACT_ATOMS: atom_id res chain seq x y z
N MET A 1 20.13 12.83 -0.35
CA MET A 1 20.82 12.04 -1.41
C MET A 1 20.14 10.69 -1.65
N VAL A 2 20.10 9.78 -0.66
CA VAL A 2 19.49 8.42 -0.84
C VAL A 2 18.02 8.46 -1.26
N CYS A 3 17.14 9.18 -0.56
CA CYS A 3 15.72 9.24 -0.91
C CYS A 3 15.49 9.79 -2.34
N GLY A 4 16.30 10.73 -2.79
CA GLY A 4 16.23 11.27 -4.15
C GLY A 4 16.66 10.26 -5.21
N ILE A 5 17.65 9.41 -4.93
CA ILE A 5 18.04 8.31 -5.82
C ILE A 5 16.88 7.31 -5.93
N VAL A 6 16.29 6.89 -4.81
CA VAL A 6 15.16 5.95 -4.83
C VAL A 6 13.94 6.55 -5.52
N LEU A 7 13.69 7.85 -5.36
CA LEU A 7 12.62 8.54 -6.09
C LEU A 7 12.86 8.50 -7.60
N ASN A 8 14.09 8.70 -8.06
CA ASN A 8 14.44 8.55 -9.47
C ASN A 8 14.32 7.10 -9.96
N LEU A 9 14.73 6.12 -9.15
CA LEU A 9 14.53 4.70 -9.45
C LEU A 9 13.05 4.36 -9.59
N TYR A 10 12.21 4.87 -8.70
CA TYR A 10 10.76 4.74 -8.80
C TYR A 10 10.25 5.33 -10.13
N HIS A 11 10.62 6.56 -10.48
CA HIS A 11 10.14 7.20 -11.71
C HIS A 11 10.45 6.43 -12.99
N HIS A 12 11.61 5.77 -13.06
CA HIS A 12 12.10 5.17 -14.30
C HIS A 12 11.99 3.64 -14.31
N LEU A 13 11.91 3.00 -13.15
CA LEU A 13 12.07 1.55 -12.99
C LEU A 13 11.05 0.95 -12.00
N CYS A 14 9.93 1.62 -11.70
CA CYS A 14 8.92 1.11 -10.75
C CYS A 14 8.39 -0.29 -11.09
N MET A 15 8.33 -0.64 -12.38
CA MET A 15 7.88 -1.95 -12.84
C MET A 15 8.91 -3.07 -12.61
N GLU A 16 10.19 -2.73 -12.57
CA GLU A 16 11.30 -3.69 -12.43
C GLU A 16 11.78 -3.84 -10.98
N LEU A 17 11.54 -2.83 -10.14
CA LEU A 17 12.10 -2.73 -8.79
C LEU A 17 11.06 -2.93 -7.68
N LYS A 18 9.97 -3.66 -7.96
CA LYS A 18 8.86 -3.86 -7.03
C LYS A 18 9.30 -4.27 -5.62
N LEU A 19 10.07 -5.35 -5.49
CA LEU A 19 10.47 -5.89 -4.18
C LEU A 19 11.51 -5.01 -3.48
N GLN A 20 12.36 -4.34 -4.25
CA GLN A 20 13.36 -3.40 -3.73
C GLN A 20 12.68 -2.13 -3.19
N LEU A 21 11.63 -1.65 -3.86
CA LEU A 21 10.80 -0.55 -3.39
C LEU A 21 10.02 -0.95 -2.14
N GLU A 22 9.41 -2.14 -2.11
CA GLU A 22 8.77 -2.68 -0.89
C GLU A 22 9.76 -2.74 0.28
N ALA A 23 10.97 -3.27 0.06
CA ALA A 23 12.00 -3.32 1.09
C ALA A 23 12.43 -1.92 1.55
N PHE A 24 12.51 -0.94 0.66
CA PHE A 24 12.82 0.44 1.03
C PHE A 24 11.74 1.04 1.93
N PHE A 25 10.46 0.89 1.58
CA PHE A 25 9.38 1.44 2.41
C PHE A 25 9.27 0.71 3.77
N SER A 26 9.30 -0.62 3.75
CA SER A 26 9.17 -1.44 4.97
C SER A 26 10.36 -1.36 5.92
N CYS A 27 11.58 -1.45 5.39
CA CYS A 27 12.79 -1.55 6.20
C CYS A 27 13.45 -0.20 6.48
N VAL A 28 13.19 0.83 5.66
CA VAL A 28 13.79 2.16 5.84
C VAL A 28 12.75 3.18 6.26
N VAL A 29 11.77 3.47 5.39
CA VAL A 29 10.84 4.59 5.59
C VAL A 29 9.99 4.38 6.85
N LEU A 30 9.29 3.25 6.96
CA LEU A 30 8.42 2.95 8.10
C LEU A 30 9.19 2.87 9.42
N ARG A 31 10.40 2.28 9.42
CA ARG A 31 11.20 2.12 10.63
C ARG A 31 11.73 3.45 11.15
N LEU A 32 12.29 4.27 10.26
CA LEU A 32 12.87 5.55 10.64
C LEU A 32 11.78 6.53 11.07
N ALA A 33 10.65 6.61 10.34
CA ALA A 33 9.56 7.54 10.65
C ALA A 33 8.87 7.26 12.00
N GLN A 34 8.90 6.01 12.47
CA GLN A 34 8.33 5.60 13.77
C GLN A 34 9.35 5.61 14.92
N SER A 35 10.49 6.29 14.75
CA SER A 35 11.60 6.35 15.71
C SER A 35 12.10 4.97 16.19
N ARG A 36 11.86 3.90 15.41
CA ARG A 36 12.34 2.57 15.78
C ARG A 36 13.85 2.55 15.64
N HIS A 37 14.53 1.85 16.55
CA HIS A 37 15.99 1.68 16.53
C HIS A 37 16.79 2.98 16.70
N GLY A 38 16.23 4.01 17.35
CA GLY A 38 16.98 5.21 17.76
C GLY A 38 17.17 6.26 16.67
N ALA A 39 16.29 6.33 15.67
CA ALA A 39 16.34 7.37 14.65
C ALA A 39 16.17 8.78 15.27
N SER A 40 17.08 9.70 14.92
CA SER A 40 17.00 11.10 15.34
C SER A 40 15.75 11.79 14.79
N TYR A 41 15.35 12.88 15.42
CA TYR A 41 14.20 13.66 14.99
C TYR A 41 14.41 14.25 13.58
N GLN A 42 15.62 14.72 13.25
CA GLN A 42 15.94 15.19 11.90
C GLN A 42 15.83 14.08 10.85
N GLN A 43 16.24 12.85 11.18
CA GLN A 43 16.07 11.71 10.25
C GLN A 43 14.59 11.38 10.03
N GLN A 44 13.76 11.48 11.06
CA GLN A 44 12.32 11.28 10.94
C GLN A 44 11.70 12.32 10.00
N GLU A 45 12.07 13.60 10.16
CA GLU A 45 11.58 14.68 9.30
C GLU A 45 12.01 14.48 7.85
N VAL A 46 13.28 14.17 7.58
CA VAL A 46 13.79 13.93 6.22
C VAL A 46 13.10 12.73 5.56
N VAL A 47 12.82 11.67 6.31
CA VAL A 47 12.14 10.48 5.78
C VAL A 47 10.66 10.76 5.53
N MET A 48 10.01 11.55 6.37
CA MET A 48 8.63 11.97 6.15
C MET A 48 8.50 12.91 4.94
N GLU A 49 9.40 13.88 4.80
CA GLU A 49 9.46 14.74 3.62
C GLU A 49 9.68 13.91 2.34
N ALA A 50 10.60 12.94 2.38
CA ALA A 50 10.81 12.02 1.28
C ALA A 50 9.53 11.24 0.95
N LEU A 51 8.85 10.67 1.94
CA LEU A 51 7.59 9.95 1.75
C LEU A 51 6.53 10.85 1.08
N VAL A 52 6.38 12.09 1.54
CA VAL A 52 5.47 13.06 0.92
C VAL A 52 5.84 13.32 -0.55
N ASN A 53 7.13 13.42 -0.89
CA ASN A 53 7.59 13.57 -2.26
C ASN A 53 7.23 12.37 -3.17
N PHE A 54 7.21 11.15 -2.63
CA PHE A 54 6.68 9.98 -3.34
C PHE A 54 5.16 10.06 -3.50
N ILE A 55 4.43 10.39 -2.42
CA ILE A 55 2.96 10.47 -2.43
C ILE A 55 2.45 11.50 -3.44
N ARG A 56 3.18 12.60 -3.62
CA ARG A 56 2.86 13.64 -4.62
C ARG A 56 2.98 13.13 -6.06
N GLN A 57 3.66 12.00 -6.30
CA GLN A 57 3.68 11.39 -7.64
C GLN A 57 2.31 10.81 -7.95
N LYS A 58 1.77 11.20 -9.11
CA LYS A 58 0.37 10.95 -9.50
C LYS A 58 -0.06 9.51 -9.34
N THR A 59 0.79 8.54 -9.69
CA THR A 59 0.44 7.11 -9.69
C THR A 59 0.92 6.34 -8.46
N PHE A 60 1.78 6.93 -7.62
CA PHE A 60 2.49 6.21 -6.55
C PHE A 60 1.57 5.44 -5.60
N MET A 61 0.59 6.11 -4.98
CA MET A 61 -0.28 5.43 -4.01
C MET A 61 -1.15 4.34 -4.66
N VAL A 62 -1.53 4.51 -5.93
CA VAL A 62 -2.30 3.51 -6.67
C VAL A 62 -1.43 2.31 -7.01
N GLU A 63 -0.18 2.54 -7.43
CA GLU A 63 0.80 1.50 -7.70
C GLU A 63 1.17 0.74 -6.42
N MET A 64 1.36 1.42 -5.29
CA MET A 64 1.58 0.77 -4.00
C MET A 64 0.39 -0.14 -3.64
N TYR A 65 -0.84 0.33 -3.85
CA TYR A 65 -2.03 -0.48 -3.60
C TYR A 65 -2.11 -1.71 -4.54
N ALA A 66 -2.04 -1.48 -5.85
CA ALA A 66 -2.24 -2.53 -6.85
C ALA A 66 -1.07 -3.54 -6.88
N ASN A 67 0.17 -3.06 -6.72
CA ASN A 67 1.35 -3.90 -6.83
C ASN A 67 1.70 -4.60 -5.52
N LEU A 68 1.48 -3.99 -4.34
CA LEU A 68 1.90 -4.58 -3.05
C LEU A 68 0.71 -5.07 -2.25
N ASP A 69 -0.24 -4.18 -1.94
CA ASP A 69 -1.40 -4.53 -1.11
C ASP A 69 -2.28 -5.62 -1.73
N CYS A 70 -2.45 -5.62 -3.05
CA CYS A 70 -3.18 -6.67 -3.76
C CYS A 70 -2.34 -7.91 -4.07
N ASP A 71 -1.01 -7.88 -3.89
CA ASP A 71 -0.19 -9.07 -4.05
C ASP A 71 -0.20 -9.91 -2.77
N ILE A 72 -0.52 -11.19 -2.91
CA ILE A 72 -0.60 -12.16 -1.81
C ILE A 72 0.77 -12.37 -1.15
N THR A 73 1.88 -12.19 -1.89
CA THR A 73 3.24 -12.43 -1.35
C THR A 73 3.87 -11.21 -0.70
N CYS A 74 3.28 -10.02 -0.87
CA CYS A 74 3.81 -8.75 -0.37
C CYS A 74 3.06 -8.28 0.89
N ASN A 75 3.63 -7.33 1.62
CA ASN A 75 2.97 -6.66 2.74
C ASN A 75 1.90 -5.67 2.25
N ASN A 76 1.09 -5.13 3.18
CA ASN A 76 0.13 -4.07 2.88
C ASN A 76 0.78 -2.68 3.04
N GLU A 77 1.82 -2.40 2.23
CA GLU A 77 2.59 -1.16 2.34
C GLU A 77 1.77 0.11 2.13
N PHE A 78 0.75 0.10 1.25
CA PHE A 78 -0.12 1.26 1.09
C PHE A 78 -0.87 1.54 2.40
N GLU A 79 -1.39 0.49 3.05
CA GLU A 79 -2.10 0.59 4.32
C GLU A 79 -1.17 1.06 5.45
N ASP A 80 0.04 0.49 5.52
CA ASP A 80 1.02 0.84 6.54
C ASP A 80 1.53 2.29 6.41
N LEU A 81 1.78 2.76 5.19
CA LEU A 81 2.15 4.16 4.94
C LEU A 81 0.99 5.11 5.26
N SER A 82 -0.25 4.76 4.87
CA SER A 82 -1.43 5.56 5.19
C SER A 82 -1.67 5.64 6.71
N ASN A 83 -1.47 4.53 7.41
CA ASN A 83 -1.56 4.46 8.87
C ASN A 83 -0.46 5.27 9.55
N LEU A 84 0.77 5.24 9.04
CA LEU A 84 1.86 6.08 9.52
C LEU A 84 1.49 7.56 9.42
N LEU A 85 1.07 8.02 8.25
CA LEU A 85 0.67 9.41 8.02
C LEU A 85 -0.47 9.83 8.97
N SER A 86 -1.50 8.99 9.11
CA SER A 86 -2.65 9.25 9.99
C SER A 86 -2.22 9.44 11.45
N LYS A 87 -1.40 8.52 11.98
CA LYS A 87 -0.91 8.60 13.37
C LYS A 87 0.03 9.79 13.58
N SER A 88 0.88 10.09 12.60
CA SER A 88 1.84 11.19 12.69
C SER A 88 1.16 12.57 12.57
N ALA A 89 0.08 12.69 11.79
CA ALA A 89 -0.67 13.93 11.64
C ALA A 89 -1.52 14.28 12.88
N PHE A 90 -1.92 13.28 13.68
CA PHE A 90 -2.81 13.51 14.82
C PHE A 90 -2.15 14.34 15.93
N PRO A 91 -2.69 15.53 16.30
CA PRO A 91 -2.05 16.41 17.27
C PRO A 91 -2.25 15.88 18.70
N VAL A 92 -1.24 15.18 19.24
CA VAL A 92 -1.18 14.87 20.66
C VAL A 92 -0.47 16.03 21.37
N ASN A 93 -1.18 16.77 22.21
CA ASN A 93 -0.67 17.82 23.12
C ASN A 93 -0.17 19.15 22.49
N CYS A 94 -0.81 19.62 21.42
CA CYS A 94 -0.81 21.03 20.95
C CYS A 94 0.48 21.63 20.35
N LEU A 95 1.63 20.94 20.32
CA LEU A 95 2.80 21.42 19.57
C LEU A 95 2.76 20.93 18.12
N LEU A 96 2.49 21.86 17.18
CA LEU A 96 2.59 21.64 15.74
C LEU A 96 4.07 21.51 15.34
N SER A 97 4.58 20.27 15.32
CA SER A 97 5.92 20.01 14.79
C SER A 97 5.91 19.89 13.26
N ILE A 98 7.05 20.15 12.61
CA ILE A 98 7.18 20.06 11.15
C ILE A 98 6.81 18.66 10.66
N MET A 99 7.22 17.61 11.39
CA MET A 99 6.83 16.22 11.15
C MET A 99 5.32 16.03 11.03
N ARG A 100 4.52 16.68 11.89
CA ARG A 100 3.05 16.57 11.85
C ARG A 100 2.46 17.28 10.64
N ILE A 101 3.02 18.45 10.28
CA ILE A 101 2.60 19.22 9.11
C ILE A 101 2.89 18.41 7.84
N LEU A 102 4.07 17.80 7.72
CA LEU A 102 4.42 16.93 6.59
C LEU A 102 3.50 15.71 6.51
N ALA A 103 3.22 15.05 7.65
CA ALA A 103 2.30 13.91 7.67
C ALA A 103 0.87 14.30 7.23
N LEU A 104 0.39 15.46 7.69
CA LEU A 104 -0.91 16.00 7.28
C LEU A 104 -0.94 16.33 5.78
N ASP A 105 0.10 16.99 5.28
CA ASP A 105 0.25 17.29 3.85
C ASP A 105 0.27 16.01 3.00
N GLY A 106 0.97 14.97 3.47
CA GLY A 106 0.93 13.64 2.87
C GLY A 106 -0.48 13.04 2.83
N LEU A 107 -1.23 13.07 3.94
CA LEU A 107 -2.63 12.59 3.96
C LEU A 107 -3.52 13.34 2.97
N ILE A 108 -3.38 14.67 2.93
CA ILE A 108 -4.14 15.52 2.01
C ILE A 108 -3.81 15.12 0.57
N ALA A 109 -2.55 14.93 0.23
CA ALA A 109 -2.13 14.50 -1.10
C ALA A 109 -2.68 13.11 -1.47
N VAL A 110 -2.71 12.14 -0.52
CA VAL A 110 -3.35 10.84 -0.74
C VAL A 110 -4.83 11.01 -1.09
N ILE A 111 -5.58 11.77 -0.28
CA ILE A 111 -7.03 11.97 -0.43
C ILE A 111 -7.33 12.74 -1.72
N GLN A 112 -6.57 13.79 -2.02
CA GLN A 112 -6.70 14.56 -3.26
C GLN A 112 -6.48 13.67 -4.48
N GLY A 113 -5.42 12.86 -4.47
CA GLY A 113 -5.16 11.91 -5.56
C GLY A 113 -6.30 10.91 -5.74
N MET A 114 -6.96 10.46 -4.67
CA MET A 114 -8.17 9.63 -4.78
C MET A 114 -9.34 10.44 -5.39
N ALA A 115 -9.61 11.65 -4.89
CA ALA A 115 -10.71 12.49 -5.34
C ALA A 115 -10.61 12.84 -6.83
N GLU A 116 -9.41 13.18 -7.31
CA GLU A 116 -9.15 13.50 -8.72
C GLU A 116 -9.44 12.33 -9.68
N ARG A 117 -9.36 11.09 -9.19
CA ARG A 117 -9.63 9.88 -9.99
C ARG A 117 -11.10 9.51 -10.05
N ILE A 118 -11.89 9.89 -9.04
CA ILE A 118 -13.33 9.58 -8.98
C ILE A 118 -14.10 10.26 -10.13
N GLY A 119 -13.71 11.49 -10.51
CA GLY A 119 -14.38 12.26 -11.56
C GLY A 119 -14.11 11.80 -13.01
N ASN A 120 -13.14 10.90 -13.23
CA ASN A 120 -12.68 10.50 -14.57
C ASN A 120 -13.07 9.07 -14.96
N GLY A 121 -13.72 8.31 -14.08
CA GLY A 121 -14.14 6.94 -14.33
C GLY A 121 -15.58 6.87 -14.80
N SER A 122 -15.82 6.32 -15.99
CA SER A 122 -17.14 5.78 -16.34
C SER A 122 -17.56 4.78 -15.25
N ALA A 123 -18.82 4.85 -14.82
CA ALA A 123 -19.41 4.04 -13.74
C ALA A 123 -19.58 2.56 -14.13
N ILE A 124 -18.53 1.94 -14.68
CA ILE A 124 -18.56 0.53 -15.07
C ILE A 124 -17.73 -0.23 -14.06
N LEU A 125 -18.43 -0.73 -13.04
CA LEU A 125 -18.05 -1.97 -12.39
C LEU A 125 -19.33 -2.51 -11.77
N GLU A 126 -20.13 -3.16 -12.61
CA GLU A 126 -21.06 -4.17 -12.13
C GLU A 126 -20.33 -5.00 -11.06
N GLN A 127 -20.99 -5.26 -9.94
CA GLN A 127 -20.50 -6.23 -8.98
C GLN A 127 -20.28 -7.53 -9.74
N VAL A 128 -19.03 -7.83 -10.12
CA VAL A 128 -18.66 -9.15 -10.60
C VAL A 128 -18.85 -10.06 -9.39
N SER A 129 -20.04 -10.65 -9.31
CA SER A 129 -20.29 -11.80 -8.47
C SER A 129 -19.34 -12.87 -8.97
N PHE A 130 -18.37 -13.24 -8.14
CA PHE A 130 -17.47 -14.32 -8.47
C PHE A 130 -18.30 -15.60 -8.50
N ASN A 131 -18.58 -16.12 -9.69
CA ASN A 131 -19.08 -17.48 -9.84
C ASN A 131 -17.96 -18.44 -9.42
N PHE A 132 -18.06 -18.97 -8.21
CA PHE A 132 -17.18 -20.02 -7.68
C PHE A 132 -17.56 -21.41 -8.22
N GLU A 133 -18.04 -21.50 -9.46
CA GLU A 133 -18.51 -22.78 -10.04
C GLU A 133 -17.36 -23.79 -10.21
N GLU A 134 -16.10 -23.33 -10.24
CA GLU A 134 -14.93 -24.19 -10.27
C GLU A 134 -13.84 -23.70 -9.29
N TYR A 135 -13.32 -24.61 -8.46
CA TYR A 135 -12.20 -24.32 -7.56
C TYR A 135 -10.92 -24.15 -8.38
N ILE A 136 -10.47 -22.90 -8.53
CA ILE A 136 -9.19 -22.58 -9.15
C ILE A 136 -8.20 -22.16 -8.05
N PRO A 137 -7.10 -22.91 -7.83
CA PRO A 137 -6.11 -22.55 -6.84
C PRO A 137 -5.53 -21.16 -7.09
N PHE A 138 -5.51 -20.29 -6.08
CA PHE A 138 -5.17 -18.88 -6.27
C PHE A 138 -3.72 -18.64 -6.74
N TRP A 139 -2.82 -19.60 -6.53
CA TRP A 139 -1.42 -19.54 -6.94
C TRP A 139 -1.22 -19.89 -8.42
N THR A 140 -2.22 -20.45 -9.12
CA THR A 140 -2.13 -20.76 -10.55
C THR A 140 -2.74 -19.67 -11.44
N VAL A 141 -3.57 -18.78 -10.88
CA VAL A 141 -4.25 -17.72 -11.62
C VAL A 141 -3.27 -16.63 -12.05
N LYS A 142 -3.28 -16.29 -13.33
CA LYS A 142 -2.55 -15.15 -13.91
C LYS A 142 -3.53 -14.13 -14.47
N CYS A 143 -3.11 -12.87 -14.54
CA CYS A 143 -3.87 -11.84 -15.23
C CYS A 143 -3.81 -12.07 -16.74
N GLU A 144 -4.95 -11.99 -17.44
CA GLU A 144 -5.03 -12.16 -18.89
C GLU A 144 -4.34 -11.01 -19.65
N GLY A 145 -4.31 -9.82 -19.06
CA GLY A 145 -3.53 -8.69 -19.58
C GLY A 145 -3.57 -7.49 -18.64
N TYR A 146 -2.43 -6.78 -18.54
CA TYR A 146 -2.32 -5.56 -17.72
C TYR A 146 -2.60 -4.27 -18.50
N ALA A 147 -2.75 -4.35 -19.82
CA ALA A 147 -3.05 -3.20 -20.66
C ALA A 147 -4.52 -2.76 -20.58
N ASP A 148 -5.44 -3.70 -20.32
CA ASP A 148 -6.88 -3.45 -20.31
C ASP A 148 -7.45 -3.48 -18.88
N PRO A 149 -8.02 -2.37 -18.36
CA PRO A 149 -8.70 -2.31 -17.08
C PRO A 149 -9.77 -3.39 -16.86
N PHE A 150 -10.44 -3.86 -17.91
CA PHE A 150 -11.45 -4.92 -17.79
C PHE A 150 -10.86 -6.27 -17.36
N HIS A 151 -9.57 -6.50 -17.62
CA HIS A 151 -8.88 -7.72 -17.19
C HIS A 151 -8.17 -7.55 -15.84
N TRP A 152 -7.35 -6.51 -15.69
CA TRP A 152 -6.50 -6.41 -14.49
C TRP A 152 -7.25 -5.91 -13.25
N VAL A 153 -8.28 -5.07 -13.39
CA VAL A 153 -9.02 -4.56 -12.23
C VAL A 153 -9.77 -5.68 -11.48
N PRO A 154 -10.55 -6.56 -12.14
CA PRO A 154 -11.15 -7.71 -11.46
C PRO A 154 -10.11 -8.67 -10.88
N PHE A 155 -9.00 -8.88 -11.59
CA PHE A 155 -7.90 -9.72 -11.12
C PHE A 155 -7.28 -9.22 -9.80
N ILE A 156 -6.91 -7.94 -9.71
CA ILE A 156 -6.33 -7.39 -8.47
C ILE A 156 -7.34 -7.38 -7.31
N ARG A 157 -8.64 -7.16 -7.60
CA ARG A 157 -9.70 -7.22 -6.59
C ARG A 157 -9.83 -8.64 -6.02
N ARG A 158 -9.84 -9.65 -6.90
CA ARG A 158 -9.83 -11.07 -6.50
C ARG A 158 -8.61 -11.38 -5.63
N ARG A 159 -7.43 -10.93 -6.06
CA ARG A 159 -6.17 -11.14 -5.32
C ARG A 159 -6.20 -10.48 -3.93
N LYS A 160 -6.68 -9.24 -3.82
CA LYS A 160 -6.84 -8.54 -2.52
C LYS A 160 -7.84 -9.27 -1.61
N TYR A 161 -8.96 -9.75 -2.16
CA TYR A 161 -9.95 -10.53 -1.41
C TYR A 161 -9.33 -11.83 -0.85
N ILE A 162 -8.62 -12.58 -1.69
CA ILE A 162 -7.94 -13.82 -1.28
C ILE A 162 -6.88 -13.52 -0.23
N LYS A 163 -6.03 -12.51 -0.44
CA LYS A 163 -5.02 -12.07 0.55
C LYS A 163 -5.67 -11.79 1.90
N ARG A 164 -6.78 -11.02 1.92
CA ARG A 164 -7.51 -10.70 3.16
C ARG A 164 -8.02 -11.97 3.84
N ARG A 165 -8.60 -12.92 3.11
CA ARG A 165 -9.04 -14.21 3.69
C ARG A 165 -7.85 -14.99 4.27
N LEU A 166 -6.75 -15.10 3.53
CA LEU A 166 -5.56 -15.81 4.01
C LEU A 166 -4.98 -15.16 5.28
N MET A 167 -4.92 -13.83 5.33
CA MET A 167 -4.46 -13.11 6.52
C MET A 167 -5.36 -13.35 7.75
N ILE A 168 -6.69 -13.32 7.57
CA ILE A 168 -7.64 -13.60 8.67
C ILE A 168 -7.53 -15.07 9.11
N GLY A 169 -7.45 -16.00 8.15
CA GLY A 169 -7.26 -17.42 8.44
C GLY A 169 -5.95 -17.68 9.19
N ALA A 170 -4.87 -16.99 8.82
CA ALA A 170 -3.58 -17.07 9.52
C ALA A 170 -3.67 -16.50 10.95
N ASP A 171 -4.35 -15.37 11.16
CA ASP A 171 -4.58 -14.84 12.52
C ASP A 171 -5.42 -15.80 13.38
N HIS A 172 -6.46 -16.43 12.81
CA HIS A 172 -7.20 -17.49 13.48
C HIS A 172 -6.31 -18.69 13.79
N PHE A 173 -5.51 -19.16 12.83
CA PHE A 173 -4.59 -20.29 13.00
C PHE A 173 -3.55 -20.04 14.10
N ASN A 174 -2.99 -18.83 14.14
CA ASN A 174 -2.01 -18.42 15.15
C ASN A 174 -2.58 -18.44 16.57
N ARG A 175 -3.90 -18.32 16.73
CA ARG A 175 -4.61 -18.41 18.02
C ARG A 175 -5.11 -19.81 18.32
N ASP A 176 -5.67 -20.49 17.32
CA ASP A 176 -6.23 -21.83 17.37
C ASP A 176 -6.12 -22.48 15.98
N PRO A 177 -5.23 -23.47 15.80
CA PRO A 177 -5.01 -24.13 14.51
C PRO A 177 -6.28 -24.73 13.89
N LYS A 178 -7.21 -25.25 14.71
CA LYS A 178 -8.44 -25.87 14.22
C LYS A 178 -9.38 -24.83 13.61
N LYS A 179 -9.55 -23.69 14.30
CA LYS A 179 -10.38 -22.58 13.80
C LYS A 179 -9.80 -21.92 12.56
N GLY A 180 -8.46 -21.84 12.49
CA GLY A 180 -7.77 -21.34 11.30
C GLY A 180 -8.05 -22.20 10.06
N LEU A 181 -7.97 -23.52 10.20
CA LEU A 181 -8.27 -24.46 9.11
C LEU A 181 -9.76 -24.49 8.75
N GLU A 182 -10.67 -24.35 9.73
CA GLU A 182 -12.12 -24.30 9.50
C GLU A 182 -12.56 -23.04 8.72
N PHE A 183 -11.83 -21.93 8.89
CA PHE A 183 -12.13 -20.67 8.21
C PHE A 183 -11.75 -20.64 6.72
N LEU A 184 -10.71 -21.39 6.33
CA LEU A 184 -10.10 -21.35 5.00
C LEU A 184 -10.87 -22.21 3.99
#